data_AF-A0A7X4W2U1-F1
#
_entry.id   AF-A0A7X4W2U1-F1
#
_cell.length_a   1.000
_cell.length_b   1.000
_cell.length_c   1.000
_cell.angle_alpha   90.00
_cell.angle_beta   90.00
_cell.angle_gamma   90.00
#
_symmetry.space_group_name_H-M   'P 1'
#
loop_
_entity.id
_entity.type
_entity.pdbx_description
1 polymer ?
#
loop_
_entity_poly.entity_id
_entity_poly.type
_entity_poly.pdbx_seq_one_letter_code
_entity_poly.pdbx_strand_id
1 'polypeptide(L)'
;MDTMPSHPLTPSELIDQPLPSPHVPAACLGFDAELARRLALAKARLDRLEHDPDSRDLSALGAARIEFAQASRAVADELLARGLG
;
A
#
# COMPACT_ATOMS: atom_id res chain seq x y z
N MET A 1 9.63 -34.53 -38.33
CA MET A 1 8.64 -35.23 -37.49
C MET A 1 8.96 -34.87 -36.06
N ASP A 2 8.36 -33.78 -35.58
CA ASP A 2 7.14 -33.78 -34.73
C ASP A 2 7.56 -33.93 -33.27
N THR A 3 7.64 -32.87 -32.45
CA THR A 3 6.55 -32.14 -31.77
C THR A 3 6.74 -32.36 -30.26
N MET A 4 6.94 -31.27 -29.52
CA MET A 4 6.95 -31.25 -28.05
C MET A 4 5.65 -31.80 -27.46
N PRO A 5 5.71 -32.36 -26.25
CA PRO A 5 4.75 -31.98 -25.21
C PRO A 5 5.57 -31.39 -24.05
N SER A 6 5.62 -30.05 -23.91
CA SER A 6 4.62 -29.32 -23.12
C SER A 6 4.30 -30.03 -21.81
N HIS A 7 5.27 -30.05 -20.89
CA HIS A 7 4.96 -30.27 -19.48
C HIS A 7 4.22 -29.03 -18.95
N PRO A 8 2.97 -29.14 -18.48
CA PRO A 8 2.36 -28.06 -17.74
C PRO A 8 3.08 -27.98 -16.38
N LEU A 9 3.82 -26.89 -16.16
CA LEU A 9 4.31 -26.50 -14.84
C LEU A 9 3.11 -26.45 -13.91
N THR A 10 3.06 -27.36 -12.93
CA THR A 10 1.98 -27.42 -11.95
C THR A 10 2.05 -26.20 -11.03
N PRO A 11 0.91 -25.58 -10.68
CA PRO A 11 0.86 -24.35 -9.89
C PRO A 11 1.48 -24.47 -8.48
N SER A 12 1.78 -25.68 -8.00
CA SER A 12 2.40 -25.92 -6.70
C SER A 12 3.87 -25.50 -6.59
N GLU A 13 4.63 -25.41 -7.69
CA GLU A 13 6.02 -24.87 -7.64
C GLU A 13 6.07 -23.34 -7.59
N LEU A 14 4.98 -22.66 -7.96
CA LEU A 14 4.88 -21.20 -7.93
C LEU A 14 4.60 -20.63 -6.53
N ILE A 15 4.27 -21.49 -5.55
CA ILE A 15 3.84 -21.09 -4.21
C ILE A 15 5.01 -21.05 -3.21
N ASP A 16 6.14 -21.72 -3.52
CA ASP A 16 7.30 -21.79 -2.63
C ASP A 16 8.40 -20.76 -2.97
N GLN A 17 8.10 -19.72 -3.76
CA GLN A 17 8.96 -18.55 -3.73
C GLN A 17 8.66 -17.80 -2.43
N PRO A 18 9.59 -17.77 -1.46
CA PRO A 18 9.48 -16.82 -0.36
C PRO A 18 9.44 -15.45 -1.02
N LEU A 19 8.25 -14.84 -0.99
CA LEU A 19 8.05 -13.43 -1.31
C LEU A 19 9.26 -12.69 -0.74
N PRO A 20 10.07 -11.99 -1.56
CA PRO A 20 11.16 -11.19 -1.02
C PRO A 20 10.50 -10.32 0.05
N SER A 21 10.81 -10.62 1.32
CA SER A 21 10.27 -9.87 2.44
C SER A 21 10.50 -8.43 2.07
N PRO A 22 9.46 -7.57 2.00
CA PRO A 22 9.62 -6.22 1.48
C PRO A 22 10.76 -5.63 2.28
N HIS A 23 11.92 -5.49 1.64
CA HIS A 23 13.12 -4.99 2.26
C HIS A 23 12.85 -3.51 2.32
N VAL A 24 12.04 -3.11 3.30
CA VAL A 24 11.86 -1.73 3.70
C VAL A 24 13.28 -1.29 4.07
N PRO A 25 13.89 -0.39 3.29
CA PRO A 25 15.24 0.06 3.56
C PRO A 25 15.32 0.45 5.04
N ALA A 26 16.43 0.18 5.72
CA ALA A 26 16.58 0.51 7.14
C ALA A 26 16.29 2.00 7.47
N ALA A 27 16.31 2.85 6.46
CA ALA A 27 15.88 4.25 6.56
C ALA A 27 14.37 4.44 6.84
N CYS A 28 13.54 3.46 6.49
CA CYS A 28 12.14 3.34 6.92
C CYS A 28 12.01 2.89 8.39
N LEU A 29 13.02 2.27 8.99
CA LEU A 29 12.94 1.77 10.38
C LEU A 29 13.03 2.89 11.43
N GLY A 30 13.54 4.06 11.05
CA GLY A 30 13.46 5.27 11.87
C GLY A 30 12.25 6.14 11.52
N PHE A 31 11.35 5.70 10.65
CA PHE A 31 10.22 6.53 10.21
C PHE A 31 9.31 6.88 11.39
N ASP A 32 8.82 8.11 11.43
CA ASP A 32 7.96 8.59 12.50
C ASP A 32 6.69 7.71 12.57
N ALA A 33 6.60 6.91 13.64
CA ALA A 33 5.53 5.94 13.82
C ALA A 33 4.14 6.62 13.92
N GLU A 34 4.11 7.89 14.32
CA GLU A 34 2.89 8.68 14.42
C GLU A 34 2.45 9.18 13.03
N LEU A 35 3.37 9.57 12.14
CA LEU A 35 3.05 9.84 10.73
C LEU A 35 2.52 8.58 10.03
N ALA A 36 3.17 7.42 10.26
CA ALA A 36 2.73 6.15 9.66
C ALA A 36 1.34 5.75 10.15
N ARG A 37 1.10 5.87 11.47
CA ARG A 37 -0.21 5.59 12.07
C ARG A 37 -1.28 6.52 11.50
N ARG A 38 -1.02 7.82 11.39
CA ARG A 38 -1.96 8.79 10.81
C ARG A 38 -2.30 8.46 9.36
N LEU A 39 -1.30 8.13 8.55
CA LEU A 39 -1.52 7.69 7.17
C LEU A 39 -2.37 6.41 7.10
N ALA A 40 -2.06 5.42 7.93
CA ALA A 40 -2.79 4.16 7.97
C ALA A 40 -4.25 4.35 8.38
N LEU A 41 -4.53 5.20 9.37
CA LEU A 41 -5.88 5.53 9.80
C LEU A 41 -6.66 6.28 8.71
N ALA A 42 -6.03 7.28 8.08
CA ALA A 42 -6.65 8.03 6.99
C ALA A 42 -6.98 7.12 5.80
N LYS A 43 -6.07 6.18 5.46
CA LYS A 43 -6.31 5.18 4.42
C LYS A 43 -7.46 4.25 4.77
N ALA A 44 -7.48 3.69 5.97
CA ALA A 44 -8.54 2.78 6.40
C ALA A 44 -9.92 3.46 6.39
N ARG A 45 -9.97 4.74 6.79
CA ARG A 45 -11.18 5.56 6.72
C ARG A 45 -11.64 5.77 5.28
N LEU A 46 -10.71 6.11 4.38
CA LEU A 46 -11.00 6.29 2.96
C LEU A 46 -11.49 4.99 2.32
N ASP A 47 -10.78 3.87 2.53
CA ASP A 47 -11.13 2.55 2.01
C ASP A 47 -12.55 2.16 2.45
N ARG A 48 -12.90 2.40 3.72
CA ARG A 48 -14.24 2.11 4.24
C ARG A 48 -15.33 2.93 3.54
N LEU A 49 -15.08 4.21 3.30
CA LEU A 49 -16.03 5.09 2.62
C LEU A 49 -16.14 4.81 1.12
N GLU A 50 -15.06 4.33 0.48
CA GLU A 50 -15.09 3.91 -0.92
C GLU A 50 -15.75 2.54 -1.12
N HIS A 51 -15.67 1.66 -0.12
CA HIS A 51 -16.29 0.33 -0.16
C HIS A 51 -17.76 0.32 0.29
N ASP A 52 -18.27 1.43 0.83
CA ASP A 52 -19.67 1.59 1.21
C ASP A 52 -20.44 2.39 0.13
N PRO A 53 -21.01 1.71 -0.89
CA PRO A 53 -21.75 2.37 -1.97
C PRO A 53 -23.12 2.91 -1.53
N ASP A 54 -23.63 2.51 -0.36
CA ASP A 54 -24.91 2.95 0.19
C ASP A 54 -24.77 4.26 0.99
N SER A 55 -23.60 4.49 1.58
CA SER A 55 -23.24 5.76 2.20
C SER A 55 -22.98 6.82 1.14
N ARG A 56 -24.06 7.46 0.66
CA ARG A 56 -24.07 8.56 -0.31
C ARG A 56 -23.45 9.87 0.22
N ASP A 57 -22.59 9.78 1.23
CA ASP A 57 -22.01 10.88 1.96
C ASP A 57 -20.74 11.37 1.26
N LEU A 58 -20.94 11.95 0.07
CA LEU A 58 -19.88 12.46 -0.79
C LEU A 58 -19.00 13.51 -0.08
N SER A 59 -19.58 14.23 0.88
CA SER A 59 -18.86 15.18 1.74
C SER A 59 -17.84 14.47 2.64
N ALA A 60 -18.28 13.39 3.32
CA ALA A 60 -17.40 12.58 4.17
C ALA A 60 -16.30 11.90 3.35
N LEU A 61 -16.64 11.40 2.16
CA LEU A 61 -15.67 10.81 1.23
C LEU A 61 -14.64 11.85 0.75
N GLY A 62 -15.10 13.05 0.37
CA GLY A 62 -14.23 14.16 -0.01
C GLY A 62 -13.27 14.56 1.10
N ALA A 63 -13.77 14.69 2.33
CA ALA A 63 -12.95 14.98 3.51
C ALA A 63 -11.90 13.89 3.76
N ALA A 64 -12.28 12.60 3.69
CA ALA A 64 -11.35 11.49 3.88
C ALA A 64 -10.25 11.45 2.79
N ARG A 65 -10.59 11.79 1.53
CA ARG A 65 -9.59 11.91 0.45
C ARG A 65 -8.58 13.02 0.71
N ILE A 66 -9.05 14.18 1.15
CA ILE A 66 -8.17 15.31 1.49
C ILE A 66 -7.25 14.92 2.66
N GLU A 67 -7.80 14.32 3.71
CA GLU A 67 -7.04 13.86 4.89
C GLU A 67 -5.97 12.83 4.50
N PHE A 68 -6.32 11.85 3.66
CA PHE A 68 -5.36 10.86 3.14
C PHE A 68 -4.25 11.50 2.30
N ALA A 69 -4.59 12.45 1.42
CA ALA A 69 -3.62 13.16 0.61
C ALA A 69 -2.65 14.00 1.48
N GLN A 70 -3.16 14.66 2.52
CA GLN A 70 -2.36 15.43 3.47
C GLN A 70 -1.42 14.54 4.28
N ALA A 71 -1.91 13.41 4.80
CA ALA A 71 -1.08 12.44 5.52
C ALA A 71 0.00 11.84 4.62
N SER A 72 -0.33 11.51 3.36
CA SER A 72 0.62 10.98 2.37
C SER A 72 1.71 11.99 2.06
N ARG A 73 1.34 13.27 1.92
CA ARG A 73 2.29 14.35 1.71
C ARG A 73 3.21 14.55 2.91
N ALA A 74 2.68 14.57 4.13
CA ALA A 74 3.50 14.70 5.33
C ALA A 74 4.51 13.56 5.47
N VAL A 75 4.12 12.33 5.11
CA VAL A 75 5.01 11.17 5.03
C VAL A 75 6.09 11.37 3.96
N ALA A 76 5.72 11.84 2.76
CA ALA A 76 6.67 12.11 1.68
C ALA A 76 7.66 13.23 2.04
N ASP A 77 7.17 14.32 2.64
CA ASP A 77 7.99 15.44 3.11
C ASP A 77 8.99 14.98 4.18
N GLU A 78 8.57 14.11 5.11
CA GLU A 78 9.46 13.50 6.11
C GLU A 78 10.52 12.59 5.45
N LEU A 79 10.14 11.77 4.46
CA LEU A 79 11.10 10.96 3.70
C LEU A 79 12.11 11.83 2.95
N LEU A 80 11.66 12.89 2.30
CA LEU A 80 12.51 13.85 1.60
C LEU A 80 13.46 14.58 2.55
N ALA A 81 12.96 15.04 3.71
CA ALA A 81 13.77 15.69 4.74
C ALA A 81 14.90 14.79 5.26
N ARG A 82 14.68 13.46 5.20
CA ARG A 82 15.65 12.43 5.59
C ARG A 82 16.54 11.97 4.44
N GLY A 83 16.33 12.49 3.22
CA GLY A 83 17.10 12.14 2.02
C GLY A 83 16.70 10.80 1.40
N LEU A 84 15.46 10.36 1.58
CA LEU A 84 14.95 9.02 1.21
C LEU A 84 13.87 9.04 0.11
N GLY A 85 13.71 10.15 -0.62
CA GLY A 85 12.70 10.33 -1.66
C GLY A 85 13.25 10.39 -3.07
#